data_AF-A0AAQ4FHB7-F1
#
_entry.id   AF-A0AAQ4FHB7-F1
#
_cell.length_a   1.000
_cell.length_b   1.000
_cell.length_c   1.000
_cell.angle_alpha   90.00
_cell.angle_beta   90.00
_cell.angle_gamma   90.00
#
_symmetry.space_group_name_H-M   'P 1'
#
loop_
_entity.id
_entity.type
_entity.pdbx_description
1 polymer ?
#
loop_
_entity_poly.entity_id
_entity_poly.type
_entity_poly.pdbx_seq_one_letter_code
_entity_poly.pdbx_strand_id
1 'polypeptide(L)'
;MRDADAAENVMAACEVLSWRLPGGWPNVLSLHIKTQKSPSLPLYMSFGSRNSVRLPKPRKAEGDVLGDLSTIPGARVSVKQTGHVTLQKGGKDFTDEKLGDKRLRRLLEIQEEAAKETTRKFEAKAKCRKLLIRSALSNKKSRQNRRKTVKLPAAKKDKGTKSKKLAVKPKKKKTAKQK
;
A
#
# COMPACT_ATOMS: atom_id res chain seq x y z
N MET A 1 67.86 -1.99 15.79
CA MET A 1 67.38 -3.39 15.74
C MET A 1 68.55 -4.21 15.22
N ARG A 2 68.93 -5.29 15.90
CA ARG A 2 69.97 -6.17 15.36
C ARG A 2 69.36 -7.05 14.27
N ASP A 3 70.18 -7.54 13.37
CA ASP A 3 69.71 -8.35 12.24
C ASP A 3 69.03 -9.65 12.71
N ALA A 4 69.53 -10.23 13.81
CA ALA A 4 68.92 -11.38 14.47
C ALA A 4 67.50 -11.07 14.99
N ASP A 5 67.32 -9.94 15.68
CA ASP A 5 66.01 -9.52 16.18
C ASP A 5 65.03 -9.31 15.00
N ALA A 6 65.52 -8.82 13.86
CA ALA A 6 64.71 -8.60 12.67
C ALA A 6 64.24 -9.91 12.04
N ALA A 7 65.12 -10.90 11.95
CA ALA A 7 64.79 -12.22 11.46
C ALA A 7 63.75 -12.91 12.36
N GLU A 8 63.92 -12.85 13.68
CA GLU A 8 62.97 -13.41 14.65
C GLU A 8 61.59 -12.78 14.51
N ASN A 9 61.52 -11.46 14.36
CA ASN A 9 60.24 -10.76 14.16
C ASN A 9 59.55 -11.14 12.85
N VAL A 10 60.31 -11.34 11.78
CA VAL A 10 59.76 -11.81 10.50
C VAL A 10 59.22 -13.24 10.63
N MET A 11 59.96 -14.12 11.30
CA MET A 11 59.53 -15.50 11.55
C MET A 11 58.25 -15.55 12.39
N ALA A 12 58.19 -14.78 13.48
CA ALA A 12 57.00 -14.67 14.32
C ALA A 12 55.80 -14.14 13.53
N ALA A 13 56.00 -13.17 12.63
CA ALA A 13 54.95 -12.68 11.76
C ALA A 13 54.44 -13.76 10.79
N CYS A 14 55.35 -14.56 10.20
CA CYS A 14 54.97 -15.68 9.34
C CYS A 14 54.15 -16.75 10.09
N GLU A 15 54.54 -17.09 11.32
CA GLU A 15 53.80 -18.03 12.16
C GLU A 15 52.38 -17.52 12.47
N VAL A 16 52.25 -16.26 12.87
CA VAL A 16 50.94 -15.64 13.14
C VAL A 16 50.08 -15.61 11.90
N LEU A 17 50.65 -15.29 10.73
CA LEU A 17 49.93 -15.31 9.46
C LEU A 17 49.42 -16.71 9.14
N SER A 18 50.22 -17.75 9.40
CA SER A 18 49.82 -19.14 9.14
C SER A 18 48.59 -19.57 9.93
N TRP A 19 48.39 -19.06 11.14
CA TRP A 19 47.28 -19.43 12.02
C TRP A 19 46.07 -18.50 11.92
N ARG A 20 46.29 -17.20 11.70
CA ARG A 20 45.19 -16.21 11.66
C ARG A 20 44.50 -16.14 10.30
N LEU A 21 45.18 -16.48 9.21
CA LEU A 21 44.58 -16.41 7.88
C LEU A 21 43.54 -17.53 7.69
N PRO A 22 42.31 -17.20 7.22
CA PRO A 22 41.38 -18.22 6.80
C PRO A 22 41.98 -18.99 5.63
N GLY A 23 42.03 -20.32 5.70
CA GLY A 23 42.72 -21.15 4.71
C GLY A 23 44.23 -21.35 4.95
N GLY A 24 44.78 -20.80 6.04
CA GLY A 24 46.13 -21.04 6.52
C GLY A 24 47.24 -20.56 5.57
N TRP A 25 48.42 -21.15 5.71
CA TRP A 25 49.59 -20.84 4.87
C TRP A 25 49.36 -20.98 3.36
N PRO A 26 48.61 -21.99 2.85
CA PRO A 26 48.30 -22.09 1.42
C PRO A 26 47.55 -20.90 0.83
N ASN A 27 46.92 -20.06 1.66
CA ASN A 27 46.24 -18.84 1.23
C ASN A 27 47.20 -17.64 1.07
N VAL A 28 48.48 -17.78 1.43
CA VAL A 28 49.48 -16.72 1.23
C VAL A 28 50.00 -16.82 -0.21
N LEU A 29 49.75 -15.80 -1.02
CA LEU A 29 50.23 -15.79 -2.41
C LEU A 29 51.71 -15.43 -2.51
N SER A 30 52.13 -14.41 -1.77
CA SER A 30 53.52 -13.96 -1.77
C SER A 30 53.82 -13.13 -0.54
N LEU A 31 55.06 -13.20 -0.08
CA LEU A 31 55.57 -12.37 1.01
C LEU A 31 56.76 -11.60 0.50
N HIS A 32 56.77 -10.30 0.78
CA HIS A 32 57.86 -9.43 0.39
C HIS A 32 58.27 -8.56 1.57
N ILE A 33 59.57 -8.35 1.72
CA ILE A 33 60.13 -7.39 2.68
C ILE A 33 60.68 -6.21 1.92
N LYS A 34 60.34 -5.00 2.37
CA LYS A 34 60.91 -3.77 1.84
C LYS A 34 61.38 -2.87 2.97
N THR A 35 62.39 -2.08 2.68
CA THR A 35 62.73 -0.92 3.50
C THR A 35 62.12 0.34 2.88
N GLN A 36 62.26 1.50 3.53
CA GLN A 36 61.62 2.73 3.05
C GLN A 36 62.20 3.25 1.73
N LYS A 37 63.46 2.95 1.44
CA LYS A 37 64.17 3.44 0.24
C LYS A 37 64.51 2.34 -0.77
N SER A 38 64.45 1.07 -0.37
CA SER A 38 64.82 -0.05 -1.25
C SER A 38 63.63 -0.60 -2.03
N PRO A 39 63.87 -1.24 -3.18
CA PRO A 39 62.88 -2.11 -3.79
C PRO A 39 62.51 -3.28 -2.85
N SER A 40 61.34 -3.86 -3.11
CA SER A 40 60.78 -4.96 -2.33
C SER A 40 61.47 -6.28 -2.68
N LEU A 41 61.94 -7.00 -1.68
CA LEU A 41 62.56 -8.32 -1.82
C LEU A 41 61.50 -9.41 -1.61
N PRO A 42 61.22 -10.28 -2.60
CA PRO A 42 60.33 -11.42 -2.42
C PRO A 42 61.00 -12.50 -1.54
N LEU A 43 60.34 -12.88 -0.45
CA LEU A 43 60.75 -13.98 0.42
C LEU A 43 60.03 -15.30 0.10
N TYR A 44 58.77 -15.20 -0.35
CA TYR A 44 57.93 -16.35 -0.61
C TYR A 44 57.00 -16.07 -1.77
N MET A 45 56.72 -17.09 -2.58
CA MET A 45 55.73 -17.07 -3.66
C MET A 45 55.06 -18.45 -3.75
N SER A 46 53.74 -18.49 -3.74
CA SER A 46 52.97 -19.70 -3.95
C SER A 46 52.67 -19.89 -5.44
N PHE A 47 52.87 -21.10 -5.95
CA PHE A 47 52.51 -21.47 -7.34
C PHE A 47 51.26 -22.37 -7.42
N GLY A 48 50.60 -22.60 -6.28
CA GLY A 48 49.38 -23.40 -6.21
C GLY A 48 48.17 -22.69 -6.82
N SER A 49 47.18 -23.47 -7.25
CA SER A 49 45.90 -22.92 -7.71
C SER A 49 45.13 -22.29 -6.55
N ARG A 50 44.63 -21.07 -6.75
CA ARG A 50 43.85 -20.32 -5.76
C ARG A 50 42.59 -21.07 -5.31
N ASN A 51 42.04 -21.93 -6.18
CA ASN A 51 40.85 -22.72 -5.90
C ASN A 51 41.11 -23.91 -4.95
N SER A 52 42.37 -24.26 -4.70
CA SER A 52 42.73 -25.33 -3.76
C SER A 52 42.61 -24.90 -2.29
N VAL A 53 42.53 -23.59 -2.03
CA VAL A 53 42.47 -23.03 -0.68
C VAL A 53 41.07 -23.23 -0.08
N ARG A 54 41.00 -23.98 1.01
CA ARG A 54 39.75 -24.22 1.74
C ARG A 54 39.50 -23.10 2.73
N LEU A 55 38.56 -22.22 2.41
CA LEU A 55 38.11 -21.17 3.31
C LEU A 55 37.05 -21.70 4.28
N PRO A 56 37.01 -21.20 5.53
CA PRO A 56 35.93 -21.51 6.45
C PRO A 56 34.60 -21.06 5.84
N LYS A 57 33.56 -21.89 6.00
CA LYS A 57 32.22 -21.53 5.53
C LYS A 57 31.76 -20.28 6.28
N PRO A 58 31.17 -19.29 5.58
CA PRO A 58 30.57 -18.15 6.27
C PRO A 58 29.56 -18.67 7.29
N ARG A 59 29.52 -18.07 8.48
CA ARG A 59 28.50 -18.42 9.48
C ARG A 59 27.14 -18.28 8.81
N LYS A 60 26.35 -19.35 8.86
CA LYS A 60 24.95 -19.28 8.46
C LYS A 60 24.32 -18.22 9.35
N ALA A 61 23.70 -17.25 8.70
CA ALA A 61 23.04 -16.18 9.40
C ALA A 61 21.96 -16.80 10.31
N GLU A 62 21.86 -16.32 11.56
CA GLU A 62 20.89 -16.85 12.54
C GLU A 62 19.49 -16.86 11.92
N GLY A 63 18.75 -17.96 12.13
CA GLY A 63 17.45 -18.17 11.48
C GLY A 63 16.43 -17.08 11.82
N ASP A 64 15.32 -17.08 11.09
CA ASP A 64 14.21 -16.15 11.34
C ASP A 64 13.82 -16.17 12.82
N VAL A 65 13.73 -14.98 13.42
CA VAL A 65 13.40 -14.84 14.84
C VAL A 65 11.88 -14.94 14.99
N LEU A 66 11.44 -15.91 15.78
CA LEU A 66 10.03 -16.09 16.14
C LEU A 66 9.74 -15.42 17.48
N GLY A 67 8.69 -14.60 17.52
CA GLY A 67 8.20 -13.94 18.73
C GLY A 67 6.68 -13.97 18.83
N ASP A 68 6.17 -14.01 20.05
CA ASP A 68 4.72 -13.90 20.30
C ASP A 68 4.31 -12.42 20.28
N LEU A 69 3.19 -12.10 19.62
CA LEU A 69 2.69 -10.74 19.51
C LEU A 69 1.61 -10.48 20.57
N SER A 70 1.91 -9.67 21.58
CA SER A 70 0.98 -9.35 22.68
C SER A 70 -0.28 -8.61 22.23
N THR A 71 -0.25 -7.89 21.11
CA THR A 71 -1.39 -7.14 20.57
C THR A 71 -2.49 -8.04 19.99
N ILE A 72 -2.15 -9.25 19.55
CA ILE A 72 -3.11 -10.19 18.94
C ILE A 72 -2.98 -11.55 19.65
N PRO A 73 -3.96 -11.95 20.48
CA PRO A 73 -3.86 -13.21 21.19
C PRO A 73 -3.74 -14.39 20.22
N GLY A 74 -2.75 -15.24 20.46
CA GLY A 74 -2.45 -16.44 19.65
C GLY A 74 -1.78 -16.16 18.30
N ALA A 75 -1.22 -14.96 18.09
CA ALA A 75 -0.45 -14.65 16.88
C ALA A 75 1.06 -14.68 17.14
N ARG A 76 1.79 -15.25 16.18
CA ARG A 76 3.26 -15.28 16.16
C ARG A 76 3.79 -14.43 15.03
N VAL A 77 4.92 -13.79 15.25
CA VAL A 77 5.63 -13.01 14.25
C VAL A 77 6.95 -13.67 13.94
N SER A 78 7.24 -13.82 12.66
CA SER A 78 8.55 -14.23 12.16
C SER A 78 9.21 -13.01 11.52
N VAL A 79 10.37 -12.63 12.02
CA VAL A 79 11.17 -11.54 11.45
C VAL A 79 12.33 -12.14 10.68
N LYS A 80 12.37 -11.88 9.38
CA LYS A 80 13.49 -12.24 8.51
C LYS A 80 14.61 -11.22 8.64
N GLN A 81 15.84 -11.65 8.38
CA GLN A 81 17.00 -10.74 8.36
C GLN A 81 16.92 -9.64 7.31
N THR A 82 16.12 -9.85 6.27
CA THR A 82 15.81 -8.82 5.27
C THR A 82 14.92 -7.70 5.80
N GLY A 83 14.47 -7.80 7.06
CA GLY A 83 13.49 -6.90 7.67
C GLY A 83 12.05 -7.24 7.32
N HIS A 84 11.81 -8.31 6.55
CA HIS A 84 10.46 -8.71 6.21
C HIS A 84 9.79 -9.40 7.41
N VAL A 85 8.60 -8.91 7.78
CA VAL A 85 7.85 -9.37 8.93
C VAL A 85 6.64 -10.16 8.43
N THR A 86 6.49 -11.41 8.90
CA THR A 86 5.31 -12.23 8.62
C THR A 86 4.55 -12.54 9.89
N LEU A 87 3.23 -12.37 9.85
CA LEU A 87 2.34 -12.69 10.96
C LEU A 87 1.70 -14.05 10.72
N GLN A 88 1.93 -15.00 11.61
CA GLN A 88 1.28 -16.31 11.62
C GLN A 88 0.10 -16.28 12.59
N LYS A 89 -1.10 -16.55 12.07
CA LYS A 89 -2.31 -16.70 12.89
C LYS A 89 -3.15 -17.86 12.38
N GLY A 90 -3.35 -18.88 13.22
CA GLY A 90 -4.24 -20.02 12.90
C GLY A 90 -3.86 -20.79 11.63
N GLY A 91 -2.56 -20.99 11.38
CA GLY A 91 -2.06 -21.72 10.20
C GLY A 91 -2.05 -20.93 8.89
N LYS A 92 -2.34 -19.62 8.92
CA LYS A 92 -2.22 -18.74 7.75
C LYS A 92 -1.12 -17.71 7.98
N ASP A 93 -0.24 -17.60 7.00
CA ASP A 93 0.82 -16.59 6.94
C ASP A 93 0.28 -15.33 6.25
N PHE A 94 0.25 -14.23 7.00
CA PHE A 94 -0.07 -12.90 6.51
C PHE A 94 1.23 -12.14 6.26
N THR A 95 1.53 -11.92 4.98
CA THR A 95 2.59 -11.00 4.52
C THR A 95 2.00 -9.60 4.32
N ASP A 96 2.84 -8.57 4.47
CA ASP A 96 2.45 -7.17 4.33
C ASP A 96 1.82 -6.88 2.96
N GLU A 97 2.35 -7.47 1.89
CA GLU A 97 1.81 -7.33 0.53
C GLU A 97 0.35 -7.80 0.41
N LYS A 98 0.03 -8.97 0.99
CA LYS A 98 -1.33 -9.51 0.97
C LYS A 98 -2.30 -8.67 1.79
N LEU A 99 -1.82 -7.94 2.79
CA LEU A 99 -2.63 -7.06 3.62
C LEU A 99 -2.85 -5.71 2.93
N GLY A 100 -1.82 -5.18 2.27
CA GLY A 100 -1.85 -3.99 1.42
C GLY A 100 -2.85 -4.15 0.27
N ASP A 101 -2.82 -5.28 -0.44
CA ASP A 101 -3.73 -5.57 -1.55
C ASP A 101 -5.21 -5.55 -1.14
N LYS A 102 -5.52 -6.09 0.05
CA LYS A 102 -6.91 -6.11 0.56
C LYS A 102 -7.38 -4.71 0.92
N ARG A 103 -6.51 -3.87 1.49
CA ARG A 103 -6.83 -2.46 1.77
C ARG A 103 -7.01 -1.67 0.48
N LEU A 104 -6.13 -1.86 -0.49
CA LEU A 104 -6.19 -1.18 -1.79
C LEU A 104 -7.46 -1.55 -2.56
N ARG A 105 -7.84 -2.84 -2.59
CA ARG A 105 -9.10 -3.29 -3.21
C ARG A 105 -10.33 -2.62 -2.59
N ARG A 106 -10.40 -2.52 -1.26
CA ARG A 106 -11.50 -1.84 -0.57
C ARG A 106 -11.57 -0.35 -0.92
N LEU A 107 -10.43 0.33 -1.03
CA LEU A 107 -10.41 1.75 -1.40
C LEU A 107 -10.89 1.99 -2.84
N LEU A 108 -10.52 1.11 -3.78
CA LEU A 108 -11.00 1.19 -5.16
C LEU A 108 -12.51 0.97 -5.27
N GLU A 109 -13.05 0.02 -4.52
CA GLU A 109 -14.50 -0.28 -4.50
C GLU A 109 -15.31 0.92 -3.99
N ILE A 110 -14.84 1.59 -2.93
CA ILE A 110 -15.47 2.81 -2.39
C ILE A 110 -15.47 3.95 -3.41
N GLN A 111 -14.38 4.12 -4.16
CA GLN A 111 -14.29 5.17 -5.20
C GLN A 111 -15.23 4.88 -6.37
N GLU A 112 -15.36 3.62 -6.78
CA GLU A 112 -16.23 3.20 -7.87
C GLU A 112 -17.72 3.38 -7.50
N GLU A 113 -18.10 3.06 -6.27
CA GLU A 113 -19.46 3.30 -5.75
C GLU A 113 -19.79 4.80 -5.73
N ALA A 114 -18.87 5.66 -5.27
CA ALA A 114 -19.07 7.11 -5.27
C ALA A 114 -19.24 7.68 -6.70
N ALA A 115 -18.50 7.16 -7.68
CA ALA A 115 -18.63 7.55 -9.09
C ALA A 115 -19.97 7.09 -9.70
N LYS A 116 -20.45 5.88 -9.36
CA LYS A 116 -21.77 5.37 -9.77
C LYS A 116 -22.91 6.18 -9.14
N GLU A 117 -22.75 6.64 -7.91
CA GLU A 117 -23.79 7.41 -7.23
C GLU A 117 -23.92 8.83 -7.80
N THR A 118 -22.80 9.48 -8.13
CA THR A 118 -22.79 10.83 -8.73
C THR A 118 -23.40 10.83 -10.14
N THR A 119 -23.06 9.85 -10.97
CA THR A 119 -23.65 9.68 -12.31
C THR A 119 -25.16 9.43 -12.25
N ARG A 120 -25.64 8.56 -11.35
CA ARG A 120 -27.09 8.34 -11.12
C ARG A 120 -27.81 9.62 -10.72
N LYS A 121 -27.24 10.42 -9.82
CA LYS A 121 -27.80 11.72 -9.39
C LYS A 121 -27.90 12.70 -10.55
N PHE A 122 -26.88 12.75 -11.41
CA PHE A 122 -26.87 13.60 -12.60
C PHE A 122 -27.95 13.21 -13.62
N GLU A 123 -28.07 11.91 -13.91
CA GLU A 123 -29.11 11.41 -14.82
C GLU A 123 -30.53 11.65 -14.30
N ALA A 124 -30.77 11.45 -12.99
CA ALA A 124 -32.05 11.73 -12.38
C ALA A 124 -32.42 13.22 -12.51
N LYS A 125 -31.46 14.12 -12.28
CA LYS A 125 -31.64 15.56 -12.46
C LYS A 125 -31.92 15.93 -13.92
N ALA A 126 -31.22 15.31 -14.87
CA ALA A 126 -31.45 15.51 -16.30
C ALA A 126 -32.84 15.04 -16.75
N LYS A 127 -33.29 13.86 -16.29
CA LYS A 127 -34.64 13.32 -16.56
C LYS A 127 -35.73 14.25 -16.01
N CYS A 128 -35.57 14.72 -14.78
CA CYS A 128 -36.51 15.65 -14.16
C CYS A 128 -36.61 16.98 -14.94
N ARG A 129 -35.47 17.54 -15.39
CA ARG A 129 -35.44 18.73 -16.24
C ARG A 129 -36.16 18.52 -17.57
N LYS A 130 -35.94 17.38 -18.25
CA LYS A 130 -36.62 17.03 -19.51
C LYS A 130 -38.15 16.95 -19.31
N LEU A 131 -38.61 16.35 -18.22
CA LEU A 131 -40.05 16.25 -17.91
C LEU A 131 -40.68 17.62 -17.66
N LEU A 132 -40.02 18.51 -16.90
CA LEU A 132 -40.49 19.87 -16.66
C LEU A 132 -40.63 20.66 -17.97
N ILE A 133 -39.62 20.62 -18.84
CA ILE A 133 -39.68 21.29 -20.16
C ILE A 133 -40.86 20.76 -20.98
N ARG A 134 -41.06 19.43 -21.03
CA ARG A 134 -42.17 18.80 -21.77
C ARG A 134 -43.54 19.25 -21.24
N SER A 135 -43.71 19.32 -19.91
CA SER A 135 -44.97 19.79 -19.30
C SER A 135 -45.24 21.27 -19.59
N ALA A 136 -44.22 22.12 -19.58
CA ALA A 136 -44.35 23.56 -19.85
C ALA A 136 -44.78 23.81 -21.31
N LEU A 137 -44.20 23.06 -22.27
CA LEU A 137 -44.55 23.16 -23.69
C LEU A 137 -45.97 22.64 -23.98
N SER A 138 -46.39 21.55 -23.32
CA SER A 138 -47.75 21.00 -23.49
C SER A 138 -48.85 21.94 -22.97
N ASN A 139 -48.63 22.55 -21.80
CA ASN A 139 -49.56 23.53 -21.24
C ASN A 139 -49.66 24.83 -22.07
N LYS A 140 -48.62 25.20 -22.83
CA LYS A 140 -48.67 26.36 -23.73
C LYS A 140 -49.56 26.10 -24.94
N LYS A 141 -49.52 24.90 -25.51
CA LYS A 141 -50.39 24.48 -26.64
C LYS A 141 -51.86 24.37 -26.23
N SER A 142 -52.16 23.80 -25.05
CA SER A 142 -53.54 23.73 -24.54
C SER A 142 -54.13 25.12 -24.25
N ARG A 143 -53.33 26.06 -23.74
CA ARG A 143 -53.72 27.46 -23.54
C ARG A 143 -53.98 28.20 -24.86
N GLN A 144 -53.20 27.94 -25.91
CA GLN A 144 -53.43 28.52 -27.24
C GLN A 144 -54.73 28.01 -27.89
N ASN A 145 -55.02 26.71 -27.78
CA ASN A 145 -56.26 26.13 -28.31
C ASN A 145 -57.51 26.58 -27.53
N ARG A 146 -57.41 26.76 -26.20
CA ARG A 146 -58.48 27.39 -25.41
C ARG A 146 -58.71 28.86 -25.76
N ARG A 147 -57.68 29.61 -26.17
CA ARG A 147 -57.85 31.01 -26.61
C ARG A 147 -58.49 31.15 -27.99
N LYS A 148 -58.31 30.17 -28.88
CA LYS A 148 -58.99 30.14 -30.21
C LYS A 148 -60.48 29.80 -30.13
N THR A 149 -60.91 29.06 -29.11
CA THR A 149 -62.30 28.64 -28.91
C THR A 149 -63.16 29.62 -28.10
N VAL A 150 -62.60 30.75 -27.65
CA VAL A 150 -63.30 31.73 -26.80
C VAL A 150 -63.69 33.04 -27.54
N LYS A 151 -63.62 33.10 -28.88
CA LYS A 151 -64.26 34.19 -29.64
C LYS A 151 -65.76 33.91 -29.88
N LEU A 152 -66.55 34.08 -28.80
CA LEU A 152 -67.91 34.66 -28.62
C LEU A 152 -69.12 34.18 -29.49
N PRO A 153 -70.36 34.14 -28.93
CA PRO A 153 -71.13 35.38 -28.72
C PRO A 153 -71.84 35.52 -27.34
N ALA A 154 -72.51 36.65 -27.22
CA ALA A 154 -72.90 37.40 -26.01
C ALA A 154 -74.12 36.88 -25.21
N ALA A 155 -74.24 37.49 -24.01
CA ALA A 155 -75.45 37.74 -23.20
C ALA A 155 -75.90 36.65 -22.20
N LYS A 156 -75.79 36.92 -20.89
CA LYS A 156 -76.81 37.55 -20.00
C LYS A 156 -76.34 37.49 -18.53
N LYS A 157 -76.79 38.48 -17.74
CA LYS A 157 -76.57 38.65 -16.29
C LYS A 157 -77.18 37.48 -15.50
N ASP A 158 -76.52 37.00 -14.44
CA ASP A 158 -77.13 36.99 -13.10
C ASP A 158 -76.17 36.63 -11.94
N LYS A 159 -76.67 36.94 -10.74
CA LYS A 159 -76.01 37.21 -9.45
C LYS A 159 -75.55 35.98 -8.64
N GLY A 160 -74.58 36.23 -7.74
CA GLY A 160 -74.30 35.46 -6.51
C GLY A 160 -73.44 34.20 -6.73
N THR A 161 -72.62 33.68 -5.81
CA THR A 161 -72.53 33.88 -4.36
C THR A 161 -71.20 33.24 -3.86
N LYS A 162 -70.49 33.98 -3.01
CA LYS A 162 -69.61 33.56 -1.87
C LYS A 162 -68.49 32.52 -2.06
N SER A 163 -67.29 33.05 -1.82
CA SER A 163 -66.07 32.38 -1.35
C SER A 163 -66.26 31.62 -0.03
N LYS A 164 -65.60 30.46 0.10
CA LYS A 164 -65.17 29.90 1.39
C LYS A 164 -63.77 29.28 1.27
N LYS A 165 -62.82 29.94 1.96
CA LYS A 165 -61.56 29.37 2.47
C LYS A 165 -61.87 28.23 3.45
N LEU A 166 -60.86 27.41 3.73
CA LEU A 166 -60.48 26.70 4.98
C LEU A 166 -59.86 25.34 4.59
N ALA A 167 -58.84 24.77 5.22
CA ALA A 167 -57.87 25.20 6.22
C ALA A 167 -56.75 24.14 6.21
N VAL A 168 -55.51 24.56 6.38
CA VAL A 168 -54.34 23.70 6.62
C VAL A 168 -54.33 23.29 8.10
N LYS A 169 -53.90 22.04 8.40
CA LYS A 169 -53.04 21.58 9.53
C LYS A 169 -53.22 20.05 9.80
N PRO A 170 -52.35 19.36 10.57
CA PRO A 170 -50.94 19.06 10.31
C PRO A 170 -50.57 17.57 10.54
N LYS A 171 -49.28 17.25 10.33
CA LYS A 171 -48.61 15.94 10.47
C LYS A 171 -48.75 15.30 11.87
N LYS A 172 -48.93 13.96 11.93
CA LYS A 172 -48.68 13.14 13.13
C LYS A 172 -47.41 12.29 12.96
N LYS A 173 -46.48 12.46 13.91
CA LYS A 173 -45.36 11.55 14.21
C LYS A 173 -45.90 10.24 14.79
N LYS A 174 -45.29 9.09 14.46
CA LYS A 174 -45.42 7.85 15.23
C LYS A 174 -44.04 7.44 15.75
N THR A 175 -43.97 7.24 17.05
CA THR A 175 -42.83 6.70 17.80
C THR A 175 -43.03 5.21 18.10
N ALA A 176 -41.91 4.48 18.08
CA ALA A 176 -41.47 3.34 18.90
C ALA A 176 -42.36 2.08 19.09
N LYS A 177 -41.75 0.91 18.86
CA LYS A 177 -41.61 -0.11 19.92
C LYS A 177 -40.48 -1.10 19.61
N GLN A 178 -39.57 -1.22 20.58
CA GLN A 178 -38.62 -2.31 20.76
C GLN A 178 -39.34 -3.59 21.22
N LYS A 179 -38.85 -4.74 20.80
CA LYS A 179 -38.79 -6.00 21.57
C LYS A 179 -37.64 -6.82 21.01
#